data_AF-A0A221SVC8-F1
#
_entry.id   AF-A0A221SVC8-F1
#
_cell.length_a   1.000
_cell.length_b   1.000
_cell.length_c   1.000
_cell.angle_alpha   90.00
_cell.angle_beta   90.00
_cell.angle_gamma   90.00
#
_symmetry.space_group_name_H-M   'P 1'
#
loop_
_entity.id
_entity.type
_entity.pdbx_description
1 polymer ?
#
loop_
_entity_poly.entity_id
_entity_poly.type
_entity_poly.pdbx_seq_one_letter_code
_entity_poly.pdbx_strand_id
1 'polypeptide(L)'
;MPDDRPFLTPPSAAGQEAGGASPAPLFDLAVNRAWRIVQTTGPAALDAWHARTRFARRVPLSVIRAHLASRPAEGEWHWEGGEHGGWAPGRSLFP
;
A
#
# COMPACT_ATOMS: atom_id res chain seq x y z
N MET A 1 38.80 -25.44 -12.56
CA MET A 1 38.07 -24.17 -12.77
C MET A 1 36.75 -24.29 -12.05
N PRO A 2 36.50 -23.58 -10.94
CA PRO A 2 35.16 -23.51 -10.37
C PRO A 2 34.40 -22.35 -11.02
N ASP A 3 33.45 -22.66 -11.90
CA ASP A 3 32.41 -21.71 -12.34
C ASP A 3 31.33 -21.65 -11.25
N ASP A 4 31.59 -20.87 -10.20
CA ASP A 4 30.58 -20.54 -9.19
C ASP A 4 30.08 -19.12 -9.51
N ARG A 5 28.93 -19.02 -10.19
CA ARG A 5 28.26 -17.74 -10.43
C ARG A 5 27.07 -17.62 -9.48
N PRO A 6 27.05 -16.57 -8.62
CA PRO A 6 26.13 -16.49 -7.51
C PRO A 6 24.72 -16.14 -7.98
N PHE A 7 23.73 -16.75 -7.33
CA PHE A 7 22.30 -16.42 -7.27
C PHE A 7 21.85 -15.12 -7.98
N LEU A 8 21.71 -15.17 -9.31
CA LEU A 8 20.92 -14.19 -10.04
C LEU A 8 19.57 -14.82 -10.34
N THR A 9 18.63 -14.66 -9.41
CA THR A 9 17.22 -14.90 -9.71
C THR A 9 16.85 -14.00 -10.89
N PRO A 10 16.40 -14.55 -12.03
CA PRO A 10 15.99 -13.71 -13.15
C PRO A 10 14.82 -12.82 -12.67
N PRO A 11 14.78 -11.53 -13.06
CA PRO A 11 13.65 -10.68 -12.75
C PRO A 11 12.41 -11.30 -13.40
N SER A 12 11.51 -11.86 -12.59
CA SER A 12 10.25 -12.38 -13.10
C SER A 12 9.44 -11.23 -13.70
N ALA A 13 8.87 -11.46 -14.89
CA ALA A 13 7.95 -10.55 -15.57
C ALA A 13 6.64 -10.31 -14.80
N ALA A 14 6.51 -10.85 -13.57
CA ALA A 14 5.46 -10.54 -12.60
C ALA A 14 5.59 -9.13 -11.97
N GLY A 15 6.12 -8.16 -12.72
CA GLY A 15 6.08 -6.74 -12.37
C GLY A 15 4.76 -6.07 -12.77
N GLN A 16 3.97 -6.73 -13.62
CA GLN A 16 2.61 -6.34 -13.98
C GLN A 16 1.63 -7.23 -13.24
N GLU A 17 0.82 -6.61 -12.37
CA GLU A 17 -0.26 -7.24 -11.59
C GLU A 17 0.24 -8.17 -10.48
N ALA A 18 0.43 -7.60 -9.28
CA ALA A 18 0.41 -8.39 -8.05
C ALA A 18 -1.02 -8.93 -7.84
N GLY A 19 -1.41 -9.94 -8.62
CA GLY A 19 -2.68 -10.67 -8.48
C GLY A 19 -2.68 -11.70 -7.35
N GLY A 20 -1.70 -11.64 -6.44
CA GLY A 20 -1.70 -12.38 -5.18
C GLY A 20 -2.10 -11.45 -4.05
N ALA A 21 -2.90 -11.94 -3.11
CA ALA A 21 -3.28 -11.20 -1.91
C ALA A 21 -2.05 -10.51 -1.31
N SER A 22 -2.04 -9.18 -1.29
CA SER A 22 -0.97 -8.43 -0.63
C SER A 22 -0.94 -8.85 0.84
N PRO A 23 0.23 -9.12 1.45
CA PRO A 23 0.30 -9.40 2.87
C PRO A 23 -0.44 -8.32 3.65
N ALA A 24 -1.27 -8.70 4.63
CA ALA A 24 -2.11 -7.76 5.37
C ALA A 24 -1.35 -6.50 5.87
N PRO A 25 -0.12 -6.60 6.43
CA PRO A 25 0.64 -5.42 6.82
C PRO A 25 1.00 -4.48 5.68
N LEU A 26 1.19 -5.00 4.46
CA LEU A 26 1.47 -4.19 3.28
C LEU A 26 0.23 -3.42 2.85
N PHE A 27 -0.93 -4.04 2.92
CA PHE A 27 -2.20 -3.39 2.61
C PHE A 27 -2.47 -2.26 3.60
N ASP A 28 -2.33 -2.54 4.90
CA ASP A 28 -2.49 -1.55 5.97
C ASP A 28 -1.55 -0.37 5.76
N LEU A 29 -0.27 -0.64 5.46
CA LEU A 29 0.72 0.38 5.16
C LEU A 29 0.33 1.21 3.92
N ALA A 30 -0.19 0.59 2.86
CA ALA A 30 -0.61 1.28 1.65
C ALA A 30 -1.77 2.24 1.92
N VAL A 31 -2.82 1.80 2.62
CA VAL A 31 -3.98 2.63 2.97
C VAL A 31 -3.58 3.77 3.91
N ASN A 32 -2.80 3.47 4.95
CA ASN A 32 -2.34 4.47 5.91
C ASN A 32 -1.44 5.52 5.27
N ARG A 33 -0.52 5.11 4.39
CA ARG A 33 0.35 6.06 3.69
C ARG A 33 -0.42 6.88 2.68
N ALA A 34 -1.34 6.28 1.94
CA ALA A 34 -2.23 6.98 1.03
C ALA A 34 -3.03 8.08 1.77
N TRP A 35 -3.56 7.76 2.94
CA TRP A 35 -4.27 8.73 3.77
C TRP A 35 -3.38 9.92 4.16
N ARG A 36 -2.12 9.67 4.54
CA ARG A 36 -1.18 10.74 4.86
C ARG A 36 -0.89 11.64 3.66
N ILE A 37 -0.74 11.08 2.45
CA ILE A 37 -0.56 11.86 1.23
C ILE A 37 -1.78 12.76 0.95
N VAL A 38 -2.99 12.22 1.12
CA VAL A 38 -4.23 13.01 0.93
C VAL A 38 -4.31 14.15 1.94
N GLN A 39 -3.93 13.92 3.20
CA GLN A 39 -3.91 14.98 4.21
C GLN A 39 -2.85 16.06 3.93
N THR A 40 -1.65 15.68 3.48
CA THR A 40 -0.55 16.64 3.30
C THR A 40 -0.61 17.40 1.99
N THR A 41 -1.15 16.78 0.94
CA THR A 41 -1.01 17.27 -0.44
C THR A 41 -2.34 17.30 -1.20
N GLY A 42 -3.39 16.71 -0.63
CA GLY A 42 -4.72 16.64 -1.24
C GLY A 42 -4.94 15.38 -2.08
N PRO A 43 -6.20 15.08 -2.43
CA PRO A 43 -6.58 13.84 -3.12
C PRO A 43 -6.02 13.72 -4.54
N ALA A 44 -5.73 14.84 -5.21
CA ALA A 44 -5.15 14.86 -6.56
C ALA A 44 -3.70 14.32 -6.62
N ALA A 45 -2.98 14.32 -5.49
CA ALA A 45 -1.61 13.81 -5.43
C ALA A 45 -1.55 12.26 -5.37
N LEU A 46 -2.69 11.61 -5.13
CA LEU A 46 -2.74 10.17 -4.84
C LEU A 46 -2.28 9.32 -6.04
N ASP A 47 -2.72 9.64 -7.26
CA ASP A 47 -2.32 8.90 -8.47
C ASP A 47 -0.81 8.96 -8.68
N ALA A 48 -0.26 10.17 -8.58
CA ALA A 48 1.15 10.42 -8.81
C ALA A 48 2.03 9.78 -7.72
N TRP A 49 1.55 9.73 -6.47
CA TRP A 49 2.21 9.00 -5.39
C TRP A 49 2.17 7.49 -5.61
N HIS A 50 1.00 6.92 -5.95
CA HIS A 50 0.83 5.49 -6.18
C HIS A 50 1.71 5.01 -7.33
N ALA A 51 1.72 5.76 -8.44
CA ALA A 51 2.55 5.46 -9.60
C ALA A 51 4.06 5.43 -9.28
N ARG A 52 4.54 6.26 -8.34
CA ARG A 52 5.97 6.31 -7.95
C ARG A 52 6.33 5.33 -6.83
N THR A 53 5.36 4.91 -6.03
CA THR A 53 5.62 4.16 -4.80
C THR A 53 5.49 2.65 -5.03
N ARG A 54 6.64 1.96 -5.04
CA ARG A 54 6.73 0.55 -5.44
C ARG A 54 5.83 -0.40 -4.63
N PHE A 55 5.75 -0.24 -3.31
CA PHE A 55 4.91 -1.09 -2.48
C PHE A 55 3.43 -0.78 -2.67
N ALA A 56 3.06 0.49 -2.85
CA ALA A 56 1.68 0.92 -3.07
C ALA A 56 1.12 0.31 -4.36
N ARG A 57 1.94 0.17 -5.42
CA ARG A 57 1.54 -0.49 -6.68
C ARG A 57 1.18 -1.97 -6.55
N ARG A 58 1.48 -2.61 -5.42
CA ARG A 58 1.04 -3.99 -5.14
C ARG A 58 -0.41 -4.07 -4.68
N VAL A 59 -1.00 -2.93 -4.33
CA VAL A 59 -2.42 -2.80 -4.00
C VAL A 59 -3.08 -1.95 -5.10
N PRO A 60 -4.20 -2.39 -5.70
CA PRO A 60 -4.88 -1.60 -6.73
C PRO A 60 -5.27 -0.21 -6.19
N LEU A 61 -5.03 0.83 -6.99
CA LEU A 61 -5.34 2.21 -6.59
C LEU A 61 -6.84 2.41 -6.33
N SER A 62 -7.70 1.75 -7.12
CA SER A 62 -9.15 1.76 -6.92
C SER A 62 -9.56 1.23 -5.55
N VAL A 63 -8.91 0.16 -5.09
CA VAL A 63 -9.13 -0.43 -3.76
C VAL A 63 -8.72 0.57 -2.68
N ILE A 64 -7.51 1.14 -2.76
CA ILE A 64 -7.05 2.17 -1.81
C ILE A 64 -8.06 3.32 -1.73
N ARG A 65 -8.55 3.83 -2.88
CA ARG A 65 -9.55 4.91 -2.91
C ARG A 65 -10.86 4.53 -2.22
N ALA A 66 -11.34 3.30 -2.44
CA ALA A 66 -12.56 2.81 -1.80
C ALA A 66 -12.44 2.81 -0.27
N HIS A 67 -11.32 2.33 0.28
CA HIS A 67 -11.07 2.32 1.73
C HIS A 67 -10.87 3.73 2.31
N LEU A 68 -10.22 4.64 1.56
CA LEU A 68 -10.12 6.04 1.96
C LEU A 68 -11.48 6.74 2.02
N ALA A 69 -12.39 6.40 1.11
CA ALA A 69 -13.75 6.96 1.09
C ALA A 69 -14.60 6.44 2.26
N SER A 70 -14.29 5.27 2.84
CA SER A 70 -14.98 4.72 4.00
C SER A 70 -14.46 5.24 5.34
N ARG A 71 -13.49 6.17 5.34
CA ARG A 71 -12.88 6.71 6.56
C ARG A 71 -13.86 7.59 7.32
N PRO A 72 -13.94 7.47 8.65
CA PRO A 72 -14.66 8.45 9.49
C PRO A 72 -14.10 9.87 9.31
N ALA A 73 -14.98 10.88 9.39
CA ALA A 73 -14.63 12.27 9.07
C ALA A 73 -13.63 12.89 10.06
N GLU A 74 -13.84 12.67 11.37
CA GLU A 74 -13.12 13.33 12.46
C GLU A 74 -12.35 12.33 13.32
N GLY A 75 -11.25 12.78 13.93
CA GLY A 75 -10.41 11.97 14.82
C GLY A 75 -9.17 11.38 14.13
N GLU A 76 -8.29 10.82 14.95
CA GLU A 76 -7.14 10.06 14.46
C GLU A 76 -7.57 8.61 14.20
N TRP A 77 -7.35 8.15 12.97
CA TRP A 77 -7.70 6.80 12.53
C TRP A 77 -6.55 6.20 11.75
N HIS A 78 -6.45 4.89 11.81
CA HIS A 78 -5.60 4.11 10.93
C HIS A 78 -6.33 2.85 10.46
N TRP A 79 -5.94 2.35 9.30
CA TRP A 79 -6.41 1.07 8.80
C TRP A 79 -5.58 -0.07 9.41
N GLU A 80 -6.26 -1.14 9.83
CA GLU A 80 -5.67 -2.37 10.32
C GLU A 80 -6.52 -3.57 9.90
N GLY A 81 -5.88 -4.72 9.61
CA GLY A 81 -6.56 -5.99 9.34
C GLY A 81 -6.52 -6.43 7.88
N GLY A 82 -5.67 -5.82 7.06
CA GLY A 82 -5.50 -6.15 5.66
C GLY A 82 -6.69 -5.72 4.81
N GLU A 83 -6.91 -6.43 3.69
CA GLU A 83 -7.96 -6.11 2.72
C GLU A 83 -9.38 -6.12 3.31
N HIS A 84 -9.63 -6.97 4.31
CA HIS A 84 -10.90 -7.07 5.02
C HIS A 84 -10.89 -6.35 6.38
N GLY A 85 -9.88 -5.51 6.60
CA GLY A 85 -9.70 -4.74 7.82
C GLY A 85 -10.71 -3.60 7.99
N GLY A 86 -10.39 -2.69 8.91
CA GLY A 86 -11.22 -1.54 9.19
C GLY A 86 -10.42 -0.36 9.72
N TRP A 87 -11.09 0.79 9.82
CA TRP A 87 -10.56 1.96 10.49
C TRP A 87 -10.62 1.77 12.01
N ALA A 88 -9.46 1.66 12.64
CA ALA A 88 -9.28 1.63 14.08
C ALA A 88 -8.94 3.04 14.60
N PRO A 89 -9.48 3.45 15.77
CA PRO A 89 -9.19 4.74 16.36
C PRO A 89 -7.73 4.81 16.85
N GLY A 90 -7.16 6.01 16.82
CA GLY A 90 -5.79 6.27 17.25
C GLY A 90 -4.76 6.17 16.12
N ARG A 91 -3.49 6.24 16.50
CA ARG A 91 -2.35 6.23 15.57
C ARG A 91 -1.93 4.80 15.27
N SER A 92 -1.60 4.52 14.00
CA SER A 92 -1.01 3.23 13.63
C SER A 92 0.30 3.00 14.38
N LEU A 93 0.52 1.76 14.83
CA LEU A 93 1.77 1.32 15.44
C LEU A 93 2.91 1.19 14.40
N PHE A 94 2.57 1.16 13.10
CA PHE A 94 3.54 1.11 12.01
C PHE A 94 3.78 2.51 11.41
N PRO A 95 5.04 2.92 11.18
CA PRO A 95 5.43 4.26 10.72
C PRO A 95 5.07 4.58 9.26
#